data_AF-A0A378JSW6-F1
#
_entry.id   AF-A0A378JSW6-F1
#
_cell.length_a   1.000
_cell.length_b   1.000
_cell.length_c   1.000
_cell.angle_alpha   90.00
_cell.angle_beta   90.00
_cell.angle_gamma   90.00
#
_symmetry.space_group_name_H-M   'P 1'
#
loop_
_entity.id
_entity.type
_entity.pdbx_description
1 polymer ?
#
loop_
_entity_poly.entity_id
_entity_poly.type
_entity_poly.pdbx_seq_one_letter_code
_entity_poly.pdbx_strand_id
1 'polypeptide(L)' 'MRRQVKQKIFLIVDNLKVHHSKKVQRYINQFKEDIEIFFAPL' A
#
# COMPACT_ATOMS: atom_id res chain seq x y z
N MET A 1 12.46 -26.68 -4.66
CA MET A 1 11.64 -26.04 -3.60
C MET A 1 11.56 -24.54 -3.87
N ARG A 2 10.36 -23.96 -4.00
CA ARG A 2 10.20 -22.49 -4.13
C ARG A 2 10.21 -21.90 -2.72
N ARG A 3 11.23 -21.11 -2.39
CA ARG A 3 11.29 -20.36 -1.12
C ARG A 3 10.24 -19.26 -1.18
N GLN A 4 9.16 -19.38 -0.41
CA GLN A 4 8.26 -18.25 -0.17
C GLN A 4 8.99 -17.28 0.75
N VAL A 5 9.65 -16.30 0.14
CA VAL A 5 10.20 -15.16 0.87
C VAL A 5 9.06 -14.17 1.04
N LYS A 6 8.87 -13.66 2.26
CA LYS A 6 7.89 -12.60 2.51
C LYS A 6 8.31 -11.37 1.71
N GLN A 7 7.48 -10.94 0.76
CA GLN A 7 7.74 -9.79 -0.11
C GLN A 7 6.83 -8.65 0.31
N LYS A 8 7.42 -7.49 0.61
CA LYS A 8 6.67 -6.26 0.88
C LYS A 8 6.36 -5.58 -0.46
N ILE A 9 5.11 -5.17 -0.64
CA ILE A 9 4.62 -4.53 -1.86
C ILE A 9 4.60 -3.02 -1.64
N PHE A 10 5.23 -2.29 -2.56
CA PHE A 10 5.21 -0.82 -2.60
C PHE A 10 4.31 -0.37 -3.76
N LEU A 11 3.21 0.32 -3.44
CA LEU A 11 2.33 0.93 -4.44
C LEU A 11 2.65 2.40 -4.59
N ILE A 12 2.81 2.88 -5.82
CA ILE A 12 2.89 4.31 -6.14
C ILE A 12 1.62 4.66 -6.89
N VAL A 13 0.82 5.56 -6.34
CA VAL A 13 -0.48 5.96 -6.89
C VAL A 13 -0.52 7.47 -7.14
N ASP A 14 -1.49 7.91 -7.95
CA ASP A 14 -1.80 9.32 -8.10
C ASP A 14 -2.36 9.93 -6.79
N ASN A 15 -2.47 11.25 -6.73
CA ASN A 15 -2.95 11.95 -5.53
C ASN A 15 -4.47 12.09 -5.45
N LEU A 16 -5.25 11.17 -6.05
CA LEU A 16 -6.71 11.23 -5.99
C LEU A 16 -7.24 10.98 -4.56
N LYS A 17 -8.30 11.69 -4.18
CA LYS A 17 -8.93 11.61 -2.84
C LYS A 17 -9.37 10.19 -2.46
N VAL A 18 -9.64 9.32 -3.43
CA VAL A 18 -10.04 7.93 -3.21
C VAL A 18 -8.95 7.13 -2.48
N HIS A 19 -7.68 7.37 -2.82
CA HIS A 19 -6.54 6.71 -2.20
C HIS A 19 -6.30 7.18 -0.76
N HIS A 20 -6.81 8.37 -0.40
CA HIS A 20 -6.80 8.92 0.95
C HIS A 20 -8.03 8.56 1.79
N SER A 21 -8.97 7.80 1.23
CA SER A 21 -10.21 7.46 1.93
C SER A 21 -9.95 6.64 3.19
N LYS A 22 -10.80 6.82 4.22
CA LYS A 22 -10.71 6.06 5.48
C LYS A 22 -10.70 4.54 5.27
N LYS A 23 -11.42 4.06 4.25
CA LYS A 23 -11.48 2.63 3.91
C LYS A 23 -10.11 2.13 3.42
N VAL A 24 -9.47 2.86 2.50
CA VAL A 24 -8.14 2.52 1.99
C VAL A 24 -7.10 2.59 3.11
N GLN A 25 -7.10 3.67 3.89
CA GLN A 25 -6.15 3.84 5.01
C GLN A 25 -6.27 2.73 6.07
N ARG A 26 -7.50 2.32 6.41
CA ARG A 26 -7.72 1.18 7.32
C ARG A 26 -7.15 -0.12 6.76
N TYR A 27 -7.34 -0.38 5.47
CA TYR A 27 -6.79 -1.56 4.82
C TYR A 27 -5.26 -1.55 4.82
N ILE A 28 -4.63 -0.45 4.43
CA ILE A 28 -3.16 -0.33 4.45
C ILE A 28 -2.61 -0.54 5.86
N ASN A 29 -3.23 0.05 6.88
CA ASN A 29 -2.81 -0.14 8.28
C ASN A 29 -2.92 -1.60 8.75
N GLN A 30 -3.94 -2.33 8.32
CA GLN A 30 -4.10 -3.75 8.63
C GLN A 30 -2.97 -4.60 8.03
N PHE A 31 -2.42 -4.19 6.88
CA PHE A 31 -1.39 -4.92 6.14
C PHE A 31 -0.06 -4.17 6.06
N LYS A 32 0.26 -3.31 7.03
CA LYS A 32 1.45 -2.42 6.99
C LYS A 32 2.80 -3.13 6.80
N GLU A 33 2.88 -4.39 7.24
CA GLU A 33 4.09 -5.23 7.12
C GLU A 33 4.24 -5.81 5.70
N ASP A 34 3.15 -5.82 4.93
CA ASP A 34 3.06 -6.44 3.62
C ASP A 34 2.86 -5.39 2.50
N ILE A 35 2.29 -4.23 2.82
CA ILE A 35 1.92 -3.18 1.86
C ILE A 35 2.29 -1.80 2.40
N GLU A 36 2.92 -1.01 1.55
CA GLU A 36 3.20 0.41 1.78
C GLU A 36 2.81 1.21 0.53
N ILE A 37 2.15 2.36 0.73
CA ILE A 37 1.63 3.19 -0.35
C ILE A 37 2.33 4.56 -0.37
N PHE A 38 2.74 4.99 -1.55
CA PHE A 38 3.31 6.29 -1.84
C PHE A 38 2.42 7.04 -2.81
N PHE A 39 2.33 8.35 -2.62
CA PHE A 39 1.57 9.23 -3.48
C PHE A 39 2.55 10.01 -4.35
N ALA A 40 2.31 10.03 -5.65
CA ALA A 40 3.05 10.92 -6.53
C ALA A 40 2.81 12.38 -6.09
N PRO A 41 3.85 13.24 -6.16
CA PRO A 41 3.65 14.67 -5.95
C PRO A 41 2.64 15.20 -6.98
N LEU A 42 1.79 16.14 -6.54
CA LEU A 42 1.07 17.02 -7.47
C LEU A 42 2.05 17.99 -8.12
#